data_AF-A0A212D646-F1
#
_entry.id   AF-A0A212D646-F1
#
_cell.length_a   1.000
_cell.length_b   1.000
_cell.length_c   1.000
_cell.angle_alpha   90.00
_cell.angle_beta   90.00
_cell.angle_gamma   90.00
#
_symmetry.space_group_name_H-M   'P 1'
#
loop_
_entity.id
_entity.type
_entity.pdbx_description
1 polymer ?
#
loop_
_entity_poly.entity_id
_entity_poly.type
_entity_poly.pdbx_seq_one_letter_code
_entity_poly.pdbx_strand_id
1 'polypeptide(L)'
;VKRGHYGVQRTELLPGDRDNLAIQTRGGPEKHEVTGWVLVSPLSKEDAGEYECHASNSQGQASASAKITVVDALHEIPVKVLSCKPAE
;
A
#
# COMPACT_ATOMS: atom_id res chain seq x y z
N VAL A 1 -26.16 -12.18 36.08
CA VAL A 1 -25.79 -12.99 34.89
C VAL A 1 -25.20 -12.04 33.85
N LYS A 2 -23.89 -12.12 33.60
CA LYS A 2 -23.22 -11.30 32.58
C LYS A 2 -23.53 -11.87 31.19
N ARG A 3 -23.91 -11.02 30.22
CA ARG A 3 -23.85 -11.35 28.79
C ARG A 3 -22.70 -10.56 28.19
N GLY A 4 -21.60 -11.26 27.88
CA GLY A 4 -20.50 -10.72 27.11
C GLY A 4 -20.85 -10.75 25.62
N HIS A 5 -20.56 -9.66 24.92
CA HIS A 5 -20.52 -9.64 23.46
C HIS A 5 -19.06 -9.84 23.03
N TYR A 6 -18.67 -11.11 22.92
CA TYR A 6 -17.50 -11.52 22.15
C TYR A 6 -17.88 -11.49 20.66
N GLY A 7 -17.09 -10.82 19.83
CA GLY A 7 -17.08 -11.08 18.38
C GLY A 7 -17.52 -9.94 17.47
N VAL A 8 -16.95 -8.74 17.60
CA VAL A 8 -16.68 -7.93 16.40
C VAL A 8 -15.24 -8.25 16.03
N GLN A 9 -15.03 -9.28 15.21
CA GLN A 9 -13.80 -9.28 14.42
C GLN A 9 -13.90 -8.02 13.56
N ARG A 10 -13.05 -7.05 13.86
CA ARG A 10 -12.89 -5.83 13.06
C ARG A 10 -12.65 -6.32 11.64
N THR A 11 -13.63 -6.18 10.74
CA THR A 11 -13.43 -6.54 9.35
C THR A 11 -12.27 -5.67 8.87
N GLU A 12 -11.11 -6.28 8.62
CA GLU A 12 -9.94 -5.56 8.15
C GLU A 12 -10.26 -5.16 6.72
N LEU A 13 -10.49 -3.85 6.52
CA LEU A 13 -10.88 -3.31 5.22
C LEU A 13 -9.81 -3.68 4.20
N LEU A 14 -10.23 -4.35 3.13
CA LEU A 14 -9.33 -4.63 2.04
C LEU A 14 -9.03 -3.30 1.33
N PRO A 15 -7.84 -3.14 0.72
CA PRO A 15 -7.52 -1.91 0.02
C PRO A 15 -8.51 -1.53 -1.10
N GLY A 16 -9.27 -2.49 -1.63
CA GLY A 16 -10.34 -2.25 -2.62
C GLY A 16 -11.68 -1.78 -2.03
N ASP A 17 -11.84 -1.78 -0.70
CA ASP A 17 -13.05 -1.28 -0.02
C ASP A 17 -13.03 0.24 0.17
N ARG A 18 -11.90 0.91 -0.11
CA ARG A 18 -11.75 2.36 0.01
C ARG A 18 -12.09 3.03 -1.32
N ASP A 19 -13.04 3.96 -1.30
CA ASP A 19 -13.53 4.66 -2.50
C ASP A 19 -12.45 5.46 -3.23
N ASN A 20 -11.41 5.90 -2.52
CA ASN A 20 -10.30 6.69 -3.07
C ASN A 20 -9.08 5.85 -3.47
N LEU A 21 -9.15 4.52 -3.38
CA LEU A 21 -8.07 3.62 -3.77
C LEU A 21 -8.48 2.77 -4.97
N ALA A 22 -7.59 2.68 -5.95
CA ALA A 22 -7.70 1.72 -7.04
C ALA A 22 -6.41 0.92 -7.17
N ILE A 23 -6.53 -0.41 -7.20
CA ILE A 23 -5.38 -1.31 -7.33
C ILE A 23 -5.50 -2.07 -8.63
N GLN A 24 -4.39 -2.14 -9.37
CA GLN A 24 -4.32 -2.85 -10.63
C GLN A 24 -3.04 -3.64 -10.76
N THR A 25 -3.18 -4.89 -11.16
CA THR A 25 -2.05 -5.76 -11.48
C THR A 25 -2.07 -6.07 -12.97
N ARG A 26 -0.94 -5.89 -13.64
CA ARG A 26 -0.74 -6.24 -15.06
C ARG A 26 0.56 -7.00 -15.25
N GLY A 27 0.68 -7.70 -16.38
CA GLY A 27 1.97 -8.25 -16.78
C GLY A 27 2.97 -7.13 -17.09
N GLY A 28 4.24 -7.37 -16.77
CA GLY A 28 5.33 -6.49 -17.16
C GLY A 28 5.78 -6.72 -18.61
N PRO A 29 6.80 -5.99 -19.08
CA PRO A 29 7.40 -6.18 -20.40
C PRO A 29 8.00 -7.58 -20.59
N GLU A 30 8.55 -8.18 -19.53
CA GLU A 30 9.21 -9.48 -19.61
C GLU A 30 8.28 -10.66 -19.30
N LYS A 31 8.68 -11.84 -19.77
CA LYS A 31 7.94 -13.08 -19.53
C LYS A 31 7.96 -13.39 -18.04
N HIS A 32 6.78 -13.63 -17.47
CA HIS A 32 6.58 -13.90 -16.04
C HIS A 32 6.76 -12.69 -15.12
N GLU A 33 6.89 -11.49 -15.68
CA GLU A 33 6.88 -10.27 -14.90
C GLU A 33 5.43 -9.84 -14.59
N VAL A 34 5.23 -9.31 -13.38
CA VAL A 34 3.96 -8.78 -12.92
C VAL A 34 4.22 -7.44 -12.23
N THR A 35 3.50 -6.41 -12.65
CA THR A 35 3.55 -5.07 -12.06
C THR A 35 2.22 -4.74 -11.39
N GLY A 36 2.29 -4.38 -10.11
CA GLY A 36 1.15 -3.84 -9.34
C GLY A 36 1.20 -2.32 -9.26
N TRP A 37 0.03 -1.67 -9.37
CA TRP A 37 -0.16 -0.23 -9.27
C TRP A 37 -1.21 0.07 -8.20
N VAL A 38 -0.93 1.07 -7.36
CA VAL A 38 -1.89 1.63 -6.41
C VAL A 38 -2.09 3.11 -6.78
N LEU A 39 -3.33 3.47 -7.07
CA LEU A 39 -3.74 4.85 -7.31
C LEU A 39 -4.56 5.34 -6.12
N VAL A 40 -4.19 6.51 -5.59
CA VAL A 40 -4.93 7.19 -4.50
C VAL A 40 -5.50 8.49 -5.05
N SER A 41 -6.83 8.60 -5.15
CA SER A 41 -7.51 9.80 -5.64
C SER A 41 -8.99 9.83 -5.22
N PRO A 42 -9.48 10.92 -4.59
CA PRO A 42 -8.71 12.08 -4.12
C PRO A 42 -7.80 11.72 -2.93
N LEU A 43 -6.70 12.47 -2.76
CA LEU A 43 -5.76 12.29 -1.66
C LEU A 43 -6.30 12.96 -0.38
N SER A 44 -6.16 12.29 0.76
CA SER A 44 -6.49 12.80 2.07
C SER A 44 -5.35 12.54 3.07
N LYS A 45 -5.39 13.22 4.23
CA LYS A 45 -4.41 12.99 5.31
C LYS A 45 -4.46 11.56 5.87
N GLU A 46 -5.57 10.86 5.70
CA GLU A 46 -5.76 9.49 6.20
C GLU A 46 -5.10 8.44 5.30
N ASP A 47 -4.62 8.85 4.12
CA ASP A 47 -3.79 8.03 3.22
C ASP A 47 -2.29 8.19 3.53
N ALA A 48 -1.91 9.03 4.49
CA ALA A 48 -0.52 9.09 4.95
C ALA A 48 -0.18 7.83 5.77
N GLY A 49 0.93 7.19 5.47
CA GLY A 49 1.28 5.92 6.11
C GLY A 49 2.46 5.23 5.45
N GLU A 50 2.76 4.04 5.96
CA GLU A 50 3.72 3.13 5.33
C GLU A 50 2.96 2.15 4.43
N TYR A 51 3.40 2.04 3.19
CA TYR A 51 2.85 1.17 2.18
C TYR A 51 3.92 0.12 1.85
N GLU A 52 3.53 -1.15 1.87
CA GLU A 52 4.39 -2.27 1.53
C GLU A 52 3.86 -2.97 0.29
N CYS A 53 4.73 -3.21 -0.69
CA CYS A 53 4.45 -4.18 -1.74
C CYS A 53 4.99 -5.54 -1.31
N HIS A 54 4.17 -6.58 -1.50
CA HIS A 54 4.55 -7.96 -1.21
C HIS A 54 4.33 -8.81 -2.46
N ALA A 55 5.38 -9.53 -2.85
CA ALA A 55 5.36 -10.42 -4.00
C ALA A 55 5.79 -11.82 -3.57
N SER A 56 5.04 -12.84 -3.98
CA SER A 56 5.31 -14.23 -3.64
C SER A 56 5.14 -15.15 -4.84
N ASN A 57 6.05 -16.11 -5.01
CA ASN A 57 5.94 -17.20 -5.98
C ASN A 57 6.43 -18.53 -5.34
N SER A 58 6.55 -19.60 -6.13
CA SER A 58 6.98 -20.91 -5.64
C SER A 58 8.46 -20.97 -5.20
N GLN A 59 9.27 -19.96 -5.55
CA GLN A 59 10.69 -19.89 -5.21
C GLN A 59 10.94 -19.05 -3.94
N GLY A 60 10.01 -18.18 -3.56
CA GLY A 60 10.16 -17.34 -2.38
C GLY A 60 9.22 -16.14 -2.35
N GLN A 61 9.59 -15.17 -1.51
CA GLN A 61 8.86 -13.93 -1.30
C GLN A 61 9.84 -12.75 -1.26
N ALA A 62 9.39 -11.59 -1.70
CA ALA A 62 10.10 -10.33 -1.58
C ALA A 62 9.12 -9.23 -1.17
N SER A 63 9.58 -8.28 -0.36
CA SER A 63 8.80 -7.09 -0.03
C SER A 63 9.64 -5.82 -0.06
N ALA A 64 8.98 -4.70 -0.29
CA ALA A 64 9.59 -3.38 -0.20
C ALA A 64 8.56 -2.38 0.34
N SER A 65 9.00 -1.56 1.30
CA SER A 65 8.15 -0.59 1.97
C SER A 65 8.57 0.84 1.65
N ALA A 66 7.58 1.73 1.53
CA ALA A 66 7.77 3.14 1.33
C ALA A 66 6.77 3.95 2.17
N LYS A 67 7.23 5.07 2.73
CA LYS A 67 6.39 5.98 3.51
C LYS A 67 5.81 7.08 2.61
N ILE A 68 4.48 7.16 2.55
CA ILE A 68 3.76 8.26 1.92
C ILE A 68 3.50 9.35 2.97
N THR A 69 3.89 10.58 2.66
CA THR A 69 3.61 11.76 3.48
C THR A 69 2.70 12.70 2.70
N VAL A 70 1.57 13.07 3.29
CA VAL A 70 0.60 13.99 2.69
C VAL A 70 0.78 15.36 3.33
N VAL A 71 1.19 16.34 2.53
CA VAL A 71 1.41 17.74 2.95
C VAL A 71 0.28 18.64 2.47
N ASP A 72 0.07 19.76 3.17
CA ASP A 72 -0.97 20.72 2.76
C ASP A 72 -0.47 21.68 1.68
N ALA A 73 0.85 21.87 1.61
CA ALA A 73 1.47 22.78 0.67
C ALA A 73 2.82 22.28 0.12
N LEU A 74 3.15 22.68 -1.11
CA LEU A 74 4.32 22.18 -1.85
C LEU A 74 5.66 22.45 -1.15
N HIS A 75 5.78 23.55 -0.41
CA HIS A 75 7.01 23.91 0.30
C HIS A 75 7.33 22.99 1.49
N GLU A 76 6.40 22.13 1.90
CA GLU A 76 6.63 21.13 2.95
C GLU A 76 7.21 19.82 2.40
N ILE A 77 7.27 19.65 1.07
CA ILE A 77 7.79 18.43 0.45
C ILE A 77 9.32 18.37 0.69
N PRO A 78 9.83 17.39 1.45
CA PRO A 78 11.26 17.26 1.65
C PRO A 78 11.92 16.80 0.34
N VAL A 79 12.86 17.59 -0.19
CA VAL A 79 13.57 17.30 -1.46
C VAL A 79 14.58 16.15 -1.35
N LYS A 80 14.44 15.26 -0.35
CA LYS A 80 15.26 14.06 -0.25
C LYS A 80 14.74 13.04 -1.25
N VAL A 81 15.51 12.80 -2.30
CA VAL A 81 15.28 11.71 -3.25
C VAL A 81 15.27 10.40 -2.46
N LEU A 82 14.11 9.73 -2.41
CA LEU A 82 14.00 8.37 -1.90
C LEU A 82 14.72 7.45 -2.89
N SER A 83 15.88 6.92 -2.50
CA SER A 83 16.52 5.85 -3.26
C SER A 83 15.85 4.52 -2.87
N CYS A 84 15.08 3.93 -3.78
CA CYS A 84 14.69 2.53 -3.63
C CYS A 84 15.97 1.69 -3.64
N LYS A 85 16.29 1.03 -2.52
CA LYS A 85 17.32 -0.01 -2.52
C LYS A 85 16.71 -1.31 -3.06
N PRO A 86 17.46 -2.09 -3.86
CA PRO A 86 17.02 -3.43 -4.23
C PRO A 86 16.75 -4.26 -2.97
N ALA A 87 15.69 -5.06 -2.99
CA ALA A 87 15.52 -6.13 -2.02
C ALA A 87 16.68 -7.13 -2.21
N GLU A 88 17.36 -7.47 -1.11
CA GLU A 88 18.44 -8.47 -1.07
C GLU A 88 17.86 -9.89 -1.07
#